data_AF-A0A7V9TYU9-F1
#
_entry.id   AF-A0A7V9TYU9-F1
#
_cell.length_a   1.000
_cell.length_b   1.000
_cell.length_c   1.000
_cell.angle_alpha   90.00
_cell.angle_beta   90.00
_cell.angle_gamma   90.00
#
_symmetry.space_group_name_H-M   'P 1'
#
loop_
_entity.id
_entity.type
_entity.pdbx_description
1 polymer ?
#
loop_
_entity_poly.entity_id
_entity_poly.type
_entity_poly.pdbx_seq_one_letter_code
_entity_poly.pdbx_strand_id
1 'polypeptide(L)'
;MNRKTKFLFITATFVSLLLVAPVVNADPLQIITQSGGFHFTGLGNNGNGTPSNQFDVFIGDAQSESNTVDSAGGSFVALINPLTFIQDFTGVGSEGTYPLNFSELLSVNGRTQTLDLIGSLTIGTFSDSISLLTNSRIIWQFNSFTVATTVLPVTIFGADNGAYHDFLSARFEVKPNCDTPVPEPATMVLLGTGLVGLAAKVRQRRKTKTSV
;
A
#
# COMPACT_ATOMS: atom_id res chain seq x y z
N MET A 1 -8.12 36.37 -55.05
CA MET A 1 -7.79 35.47 -53.91
C MET A 1 -8.98 34.56 -53.65
N ASN A 2 -8.82 33.24 -53.83
CA ASN A 2 -9.90 32.30 -54.16
C ASN A 2 -10.59 31.70 -52.90
N ARG A 3 -11.92 31.56 -52.89
CA ARG A 3 -12.72 31.14 -51.71
C ARG A 3 -12.39 29.72 -51.17
N LYS A 4 -11.69 28.89 -51.93
CA LYS A 4 -11.36 27.50 -51.57
C LYS A 4 -10.24 27.37 -50.53
N THR A 5 -9.35 28.37 -50.40
CA THR A 5 -8.24 28.33 -49.43
C THR A 5 -8.64 28.70 -48.00
N LYS A 6 -9.80 29.34 -47.80
CA LYS A 6 -10.31 29.66 -46.44
C LYS A 6 -10.92 28.47 -45.71
N PHE A 7 -11.36 27.43 -46.43
CA PHE A 7 -12.03 26.27 -45.82
C PHE A 7 -11.09 25.16 -45.36
N LEU A 8 -9.88 25.06 -45.94
CA LEU A 8 -8.92 24.03 -45.56
C LEU A 8 -8.30 24.31 -44.18
N PHE A 9 -8.14 25.59 -43.83
CA PHE A 9 -7.56 26.00 -42.55
C PHE A 9 -8.49 25.84 -41.35
N ILE A 10 -9.82 25.73 -41.53
CA ILE A 10 -10.77 25.63 -40.41
C ILE A 10 -10.96 24.17 -39.96
N THR A 11 -10.75 23.20 -40.84
CA THR A 11 -10.86 21.77 -40.49
C THR A 11 -9.60 21.18 -39.85
N ALA A 12 -8.41 21.75 -40.12
CA ALA A 12 -7.17 21.28 -39.50
C ALA A 12 -7.06 21.71 -38.02
N THR A 13 -7.57 22.90 -37.67
CA THR A 13 -7.54 23.42 -36.28
C THR A 13 -8.51 22.69 -35.35
N PHE A 14 -9.60 22.12 -35.87
CA PHE A 14 -10.57 21.39 -35.03
C PHE A 14 -10.13 19.96 -34.69
N VAL A 15 -9.25 19.35 -35.50
CA VAL A 15 -8.74 17.98 -35.26
C VAL A 15 -7.52 17.99 -34.32
N SER A 16 -6.75 19.08 -34.28
CA SER A 16 -5.61 19.23 -33.37
C SER A 16 -5.99 19.56 -31.92
N LEU A 17 -7.27 19.83 -31.63
CA LEU A 17 -7.77 20.16 -30.29
C LEU A 17 -8.28 18.95 -29.48
N LEU A 18 -8.20 17.72 -30.03
CA LEU A 18 -8.86 16.53 -29.46
C LEU A 18 -7.92 15.51 -28.81
N LEU A 19 -6.61 15.74 -28.71
CA LEU A 19 -5.67 14.71 -28.22
C LEU A 19 -4.62 15.18 -27.20
N VAL A 20 -4.84 16.30 -26.52
CA VAL A 20 -4.17 16.50 -25.22
C VAL A 20 -5.18 16.08 -24.17
N ALA A 21 -5.24 14.78 -23.91
CA ALA A 21 -5.79 14.33 -22.64
C ALA A 21 -5.01 15.08 -21.56
N PRO A 22 -5.65 15.78 -20.62
CA PRO A 22 -4.92 16.29 -19.48
C PRO A 22 -4.25 15.08 -18.84
N VAL A 23 -2.91 15.06 -18.81
CA VAL A 23 -2.21 14.27 -17.81
C VAL A 23 -2.55 14.99 -16.52
N VAL A 24 -3.71 14.63 -15.96
CA VAL A 24 -4.05 14.98 -14.59
C VAL A 24 -2.98 14.27 -13.79
N ASN A 25 -1.93 14.99 -13.39
CA ASN A 25 -1.11 14.58 -12.26
C ASN A 25 -2.09 14.53 -11.11
N ALA A 26 -2.69 13.36 -10.91
CA ALA A 26 -3.73 13.25 -9.92
C ALA A 26 -3.06 13.29 -8.54
N ASP A 27 -3.74 13.98 -7.62
CA ASP A 27 -3.08 14.50 -6.43
C ASP A 27 -2.49 13.35 -5.61
N PRO A 28 -1.26 13.51 -5.07
CA PRO A 28 -0.64 12.51 -4.23
C PRO A 28 -1.54 12.16 -3.02
N LEU A 29 -1.81 10.87 -2.83
CA LEU A 29 -2.48 10.31 -1.66
C LEU A 29 -1.47 10.19 -0.51
N GLN A 30 -1.79 10.81 0.64
CA GLN A 30 -1.02 10.64 1.86
C GLN A 30 -1.56 9.46 2.68
N ILE A 31 -0.69 8.51 3.02
CA ILE A 31 -0.96 7.35 3.87
C ILE A 31 -0.18 7.50 5.17
N ILE A 32 -0.91 7.68 6.28
CA ILE A 32 -0.34 7.73 7.62
C ILE A 32 -0.54 6.37 8.28
N THR A 33 0.56 5.74 8.67
CA THR A 33 0.59 4.51 9.45
C THR A 33 0.88 4.81 10.91
N GLN A 34 0.23 4.10 11.83
CA GLN A 34 0.48 4.18 13.29
C GLN A 34 0.33 2.79 13.91
N SER A 35 1.34 2.32 14.63
CA SER A 35 1.29 1.06 15.37
C SER A 35 1.12 1.26 16.88
N GLY A 36 0.60 0.23 17.56
CA GLY A 36 0.39 0.23 19.02
C GLY A 36 1.62 -0.19 19.84
N GLY A 37 2.59 -0.87 19.21
CA GLY A 37 3.74 -1.45 19.89
C GLY A 37 3.41 -2.68 20.75
N PHE A 38 4.44 -3.36 21.26
CA PHE A 38 4.32 -4.51 22.16
C PHE A 38 5.56 -4.69 23.03
N HIS A 39 5.40 -5.41 24.15
CA HIS A 39 6.48 -5.70 25.08
C HIS A 39 6.25 -7.06 25.75
N PHE A 40 7.12 -8.01 25.48
CA PHE A 40 7.13 -9.35 26.09
C PHE A 40 8.37 -9.52 26.94
N THR A 41 8.24 -10.09 28.13
CA THR A 41 9.33 -10.34 29.08
C THR A 41 9.37 -11.80 29.51
N GLY A 42 10.54 -12.27 29.96
CA GLY A 42 10.73 -13.64 30.45
C GLY A 42 10.60 -14.69 29.36
N LEU A 43 11.00 -14.36 28.13
CA LEU A 43 10.87 -15.23 26.96
C LEU A 43 11.72 -16.49 27.10
N GLY A 44 11.06 -17.65 27.15
CA GLY A 44 11.69 -18.97 27.19
C GLY A 44 12.51 -19.27 28.46
N ASN A 45 12.42 -18.41 29.49
CA ASN A 45 12.96 -18.71 30.80
C ASN A 45 12.15 -19.82 31.48
N ASN A 46 12.79 -20.94 31.80
CA ASN A 46 12.17 -22.11 32.42
C ASN A 46 12.17 -22.08 33.97
N GLY A 47 12.58 -20.96 34.57
CA GLY A 47 12.72 -20.76 36.02
C GLY A 47 14.14 -20.99 36.55
N ASN A 48 15.07 -21.48 35.72
CA ASN A 48 16.48 -21.67 36.07
C ASN A 48 17.41 -20.58 35.50
N GLY A 49 16.85 -19.63 34.73
CA GLY A 49 17.59 -18.50 34.15
C GLY A 49 17.76 -17.33 35.12
N THR A 50 18.34 -16.23 34.63
CA THR A 50 18.44 -14.98 35.39
C THR A 50 17.04 -14.48 35.76
N PRO A 51 16.69 -14.34 37.05
CA PRO A 51 15.38 -13.81 37.44
C PRO A 51 15.37 -12.29 37.25
N SER A 52 14.94 -11.85 36.07
CA SER A 52 14.86 -10.44 35.72
C SER A 52 13.73 -10.21 34.70
N ASN A 53 13.04 -9.08 34.83
CA ASN A 53 12.10 -8.60 33.81
C ASN A 53 12.77 -7.73 32.74
N GLN A 54 14.10 -7.58 32.81
CA GLN A 54 14.90 -6.76 31.89
C GLN A 54 15.62 -7.58 30.83
N PHE A 55 15.63 -8.91 30.97
CA PHE A 55 16.27 -9.83 30.04
C PHE A 55 15.25 -10.81 29.46
N ASP A 56 15.61 -11.41 28.34
CA ASP A 56 14.73 -12.23 27.51
C ASP A 56 13.46 -11.47 27.15
N VAL A 57 13.68 -10.26 26.61
CA VAL A 57 12.66 -9.27 26.33
C VAL A 57 12.55 -9.07 24.83
N PHE A 58 11.34 -9.06 24.31
CA PHE A 58 11.07 -8.66 22.94
C PHE A 58 10.15 -7.45 22.91
N ILE A 59 10.63 -6.38 22.28
CA ILE A 59 10.00 -5.07 22.24
C ILE A 59 9.75 -4.72 20.77
N GLY A 60 8.56 -4.22 20.49
CA GLY A 60 8.24 -3.50 19.27
C GLY A 60 7.78 -2.10 19.65
N ASP A 61 8.59 -1.09 19.35
CA ASP A 61 8.23 0.29 19.67
C ASP A 61 7.16 0.80 18.70
N ALA A 62 6.19 1.54 19.23
CA ALA A 62 5.18 2.19 18.40
C ALA A 62 5.83 3.21 17.45
N GLN A 63 5.49 3.15 16.17
CA GLN A 63 5.96 4.09 15.16
C GLN A 63 4.79 4.75 14.44
N SER A 64 5.03 5.95 13.94
CA SER A 64 4.21 6.55 12.89
C SER A 64 5.04 6.95 11.69
N GLU A 65 4.52 6.69 10.49
CA GLU A 65 5.14 7.09 9.23
C GLU A 65 4.11 7.71 8.29
N SER A 66 4.54 8.62 7.43
CA SER A 66 3.70 9.23 6.40
C SER A 66 4.32 9.00 5.04
N ASN A 67 3.60 8.26 4.19
CA ASN A 67 4.04 7.92 2.84
C ASN A 67 3.12 8.55 1.80
N THR A 68 3.70 8.99 0.70
CA THR A 68 2.97 9.61 -0.41
C THR A 68 2.90 8.64 -1.58
N VAL A 69 1.70 8.38 -2.09
CA VAL A 69 1.44 7.48 -3.22
C VAL A 69 0.72 8.25 -4.30
N ASP A 70 0.97 7.93 -5.57
CA ASP A 70 0.16 8.47 -6.66
C ASP A 70 -1.30 7.98 -6.52
N SER A 71 -2.22 8.86 -6.86
CA SER A 71 -3.64 8.60 -7.12
C SER A 71 -3.95 7.42 -8.06
N ALA A 72 -3.00 7.03 -8.92
CA ALA A 72 -3.10 5.84 -9.76
C ALA A 72 -2.94 4.53 -8.97
N GLY A 73 -2.62 4.62 -7.67
CA GLY A 73 -2.24 3.50 -6.84
C GLY A 73 -0.74 3.28 -6.82
N GLY A 74 -0.31 2.27 -6.08
CA GLY A 74 1.09 1.93 -5.97
C GLY A 74 1.38 0.94 -4.87
N SER A 75 2.65 0.58 -4.72
CA SER A 75 3.12 -0.19 -3.57
C SER A 75 4.38 0.41 -3.00
N PHE A 76 4.47 0.40 -1.68
CA PHE A 76 5.66 0.82 -0.94
C PHE A 76 5.87 -0.09 0.27
N VAL A 77 7.08 -0.07 0.82
CA VAL A 77 7.41 -0.73 2.08
C VAL A 77 7.57 0.36 3.12
N ALA A 78 6.93 0.19 4.27
CA ALA A 78 7.03 1.11 5.40
C ALA A 78 7.32 0.34 6.68
N LEU A 79 7.93 1.04 7.64
CA LEU A 79 8.25 0.51 8.94
C LEU A 79 6.99 0.51 9.83
N ILE A 80 6.74 -0.61 10.49
CA ILE A 80 5.66 -0.76 11.49
C ILE A 80 6.24 -0.49 12.87
N ASN A 81 7.22 -1.29 13.33
CA ASN A 81 7.85 -1.13 14.64
C ASN A 81 9.37 -1.30 14.51
N PRO A 82 10.19 -0.43 15.14
CA PRO A 82 11.53 -0.80 15.53
C PRO A 82 11.45 -1.97 16.52
N LEU A 83 12.26 -2.99 16.29
CA LEU A 83 12.30 -4.19 17.11
C LEU A 83 13.57 -4.21 17.95
N THR A 84 13.42 -4.63 19.20
CA THR A 84 14.55 -4.91 20.09
C THR A 84 14.35 -6.26 20.75
N PHE A 85 15.33 -7.14 20.62
CA PHE A 85 15.43 -8.39 21.35
C PHE A 85 16.60 -8.31 22.33
N ILE A 86 16.30 -8.32 23.63
CA ILE A 86 17.29 -8.29 24.70
C ILE A 86 17.40 -9.71 25.24
N GLN A 87 18.59 -10.30 25.16
CA GLN A 87 18.85 -11.65 25.64
C GLN A 87 19.84 -11.68 26.79
N ASP A 88 19.65 -12.65 27.67
CA ASP A 88 20.60 -13.06 28.71
C ASP A 88 20.48 -14.59 28.89
N PHE A 89 21.06 -15.10 29.96
CA PHE A 89 20.94 -16.50 30.33
C PHE A 89 19.49 -16.89 30.68
N THR A 90 18.83 -17.57 29.74
CA THR A 90 17.47 -18.11 29.84
C THR A 90 17.34 -19.33 30.76
N GLY A 91 18.45 -19.92 31.21
CA GLY A 91 18.49 -21.08 32.09
C GLY A 91 18.99 -22.36 31.44
N VAL A 92 19.59 -23.26 32.23
CA VAL A 92 19.98 -24.59 31.74
C VAL A 92 18.72 -25.37 31.36
N GLY A 93 18.71 -26.00 30.18
CA GLY A 93 17.58 -26.79 29.70
C GLY A 93 16.44 -25.96 29.13
N SER A 94 16.67 -24.68 28.82
CA SER A 94 15.71 -23.81 28.14
C SER A 94 15.78 -23.93 26.61
N GLU A 95 16.66 -24.79 26.08
CA GLU A 95 16.77 -24.98 24.64
C GLU A 95 15.48 -25.51 24.03
N GLY A 96 15.06 -24.90 22.93
CA GLY A 96 13.82 -25.29 22.27
C GLY A 96 13.28 -24.21 21.35
N THR A 97 12.13 -24.52 20.73
CA THR A 97 11.39 -23.58 19.89
C THR A 97 10.02 -23.36 20.49
N TYR A 98 9.68 -22.10 20.75
CA TYR A 98 8.46 -21.67 21.41
C TYR A 98 7.64 -20.82 20.44
N PRO A 99 6.33 -21.07 20.29
CA PRO A 99 5.49 -20.25 19.44
C PRO A 99 5.30 -18.86 20.05
N LEU A 100 5.35 -17.84 19.20
CA LEU A 100 5.00 -16.46 19.54
C LEU A 100 3.77 -16.08 18.72
N ASN A 101 2.63 -15.89 19.39
CA ASN A 101 1.39 -15.44 18.76
C ASN A 101 0.87 -14.25 19.54
N PHE A 102 0.73 -13.12 18.87
CA PHE A 102 0.24 -11.89 19.48
C PHE A 102 -0.41 -10.99 18.45
N SER A 103 -1.07 -9.95 18.93
CA SER A 103 -1.73 -8.97 18.07
C SER A 103 -1.36 -7.57 18.52
N GLU A 104 -1.24 -6.66 17.55
CA GLU A 104 -1.12 -5.23 17.81
C GLU A 104 -2.16 -4.45 17.01
N LEU A 105 -2.30 -3.15 17.29
CA LEU A 105 -3.15 -2.27 16.51
C LEU A 105 -2.32 -1.60 15.43
N LEU A 106 -2.82 -1.61 14.19
CA LEU A 106 -2.26 -0.86 13.06
C LEU A 106 -3.34 0.06 12.49
N SER A 107 -3.05 1.35 12.45
CA SER A 107 -3.93 2.37 11.90
C SER A 107 -3.42 2.87 10.57
N VAL A 108 -4.31 2.98 9.59
CA VAL A 108 -4.05 3.58 8.29
C VAL A 108 -5.07 4.70 8.08
N ASN A 109 -4.61 5.94 7.89
CA ASN A 109 -5.47 7.12 7.71
C ASN A 109 -6.60 7.23 8.74
N GLY A 110 -6.26 7.03 10.02
CA GLY A 110 -7.19 7.11 11.14
C GLY A 110 -8.14 5.93 11.31
N ARG A 111 -8.03 4.87 10.48
CA ARG A 111 -8.78 3.62 10.65
C ARG A 111 -7.89 2.53 11.22
N THR A 112 -8.22 2.06 12.41
CA THR A 112 -7.46 1.03 13.13
C THR A 112 -7.99 -0.36 12.84
N GLN A 113 -7.08 -1.32 12.62
CA GLN A 113 -7.37 -2.75 12.58
C GLN A 113 -6.36 -3.52 13.43
N THR A 114 -6.75 -4.72 13.84
CA THR A 114 -5.87 -5.64 14.55
C THR A 114 -4.95 -6.34 13.57
N LEU A 115 -3.65 -6.28 13.83
CA LEU A 115 -2.61 -7.00 13.13
C LEU A 115 -2.17 -8.20 13.96
N ASP A 116 -2.52 -9.40 13.49
CA ASP A 116 -2.08 -10.65 14.08
C ASP A 116 -0.69 -11.03 13.55
N LEU A 117 0.22 -11.28 14.49
CA LEU A 117 1.61 -11.63 14.26
C LEU A 117 1.86 -13.04 14.80
N ILE A 118 2.49 -13.85 13.96
CA ILE A 118 2.86 -15.23 14.24
C ILE A 118 4.36 -15.35 14.05
N GLY A 119 5.00 -16.04 14.98
CA GLY A 119 6.42 -16.25 14.98
C GLY A 119 6.86 -17.36 15.92
N SER A 120 8.16 -17.41 16.14
CA SER A 120 8.79 -18.35 17.05
C SER A 120 10.01 -17.74 17.70
N LEU A 121 10.18 -18.00 18.99
CA LEU A 121 11.44 -17.87 19.71
C LEU A 121 12.15 -19.22 19.63
N THR A 122 13.41 -19.23 19.18
CA THR A 122 14.27 -20.40 19.29
C THR A 122 15.40 -20.08 20.26
N ILE A 123 15.50 -20.86 21.33
CA ILE A 123 16.60 -20.80 22.29
C ILE A 123 17.59 -21.90 21.92
N GLY A 124 18.83 -21.51 21.66
CA GLY A 124 19.91 -22.41 21.29
C GLY A 124 21.04 -22.38 22.30
N THR A 125 21.95 -23.35 22.21
CA THR A 125 23.11 -23.43 23.11
C THR A 125 24.09 -22.25 22.95
N PHE A 126 24.12 -21.64 21.77
CA PHE A 126 25.07 -20.56 21.43
C PHE A 126 24.40 -19.33 20.82
N SER A 127 23.10 -19.38 20.59
CA SER A 127 22.38 -18.29 19.95
C SER A 127 20.88 -18.47 20.12
N ASP A 128 20.21 -17.37 20.40
CA ASP A 128 18.77 -17.29 20.41
C ASP A 128 18.29 -16.51 19.20
N SER A 129 17.07 -16.78 18.77
CA SER A 129 16.47 -16.05 17.65
C SER A 129 14.98 -15.86 17.82
N ILE A 130 14.50 -14.71 17.36
CA ILE A 130 13.08 -14.43 17.20
C ILE A 130 12.81 -14.32 15.71
N SER A 131 11.93 -15.17 15.20
CA SER A 131 11.45 -15.13 13.83
C SER A 131 9.99 -14.75 13.81
N LEU A 132 9.63 -13.69 13.08
CA LEU A 132 8.24 -13.36 12.75
C LEU A 132 7.97 -13.78 11.31
N LEU A 133 7.04 -14.71 11.14
CA LEU A 133 6.72 -15.40 9.89
C LEU A 133 5.35 -14.93 9.41
N THR A 134 5.19 -13.64 9.08
CA THR A 134 3.85 -13.14 8.80
C THR A 134 3.56 -13.05 7.30
N ASN A 135 2.43 -13.69 6.95
CA ASN A 135 1.73 -13.58 5.67
C ASN A 135 0.34 -12.94 5.89
N SER A 136 0.08 -12.38 7.08
CA SER A 136 -1.24 -11.85 7.43
C SER A 136 -1.51 -10.61 6.56
N ARG A 137 -2.63 -10.66 5.83
CA ARG A 137 -3.06 -9.59 4.92
C ARG A 137 -4.24 -8.85 5.53
N ILE A 138 -4.04 -7.57 5.82
CA ILE A 138 -5.10 -6.68 6.31
C ILE A 138 -5.53 -5.77 5.16
N ILE A 139 -6.82 -5.48 5.07
CA ILE A 139 -7.38 -4.62 4.02
C ILE A 139 -8.20 -3.51 4.65
N TRP A 140 -7.84 -2.26 4.37
CA TRP A 140 -8.66 -1.08 4.65
C TRP A 140 -9.38 -0.66 3.39
N GLN A 141 -10.69 -0.44 3.51
CA GLN A 141 -11.53 0.06 2.42
C GLN A 141 -11.89 1.52 2.68
N PHE A 142 -11.39 2.43 1.86
CA PHE A 142 -11.79 3.84 1.85
C PHE A 142 -12.73 4.08 0.66
N ASN A 143 -13.32 5.28 0.59
CA ASN A 143 -14.28 5.61 -0.46
C ASN A 143 -13.62 5.58 -1.85
N SER A 144 -12.40 6.11 -1.97
CA SER A 144 -11.71 6.28 -3.26
C SER A 144 -10.59 5.27 -3.51
N PHE A 145 -10.18 4.48 -2.51
CA PHE A 145 -9.13 3.48 -2.65
C PHE A 145 -9.25 2.39 -1.58
N THR A 146 -8.53 1.30 -1.81
CA THR A 146 -8.25 0.27 -0.81
C THR A 146 -6.76 0.24 -0.52
N VAL A 147 -6.41 -0.08 0.72
CA VAL A 147 -5.02 -0.34 1.13
C VAL A 147 -4.95 -1.77 1.62
N ALA A 148 -4.11 -2.58 1.01
CA ALA A 148 -3.79 -3.91 1.48
C ALA A 148 -2.38 -3.92 2.06
N THR A 149 -2.23 -4.43 3.26
CA THR A 149 -0.93 -4.53 3.95
C THR A 149 -0.55 -5.97 4.12
N THR A 150 0.71 -6.30 3.84
CA THR A 150 1.31 -7.60 4.07
C THR A 150 2.62 -7.40 4.81
N VAL A 151 2.72 -7.91 6.03
CA VAL A 151 3.95 -7.79 6.81
C VAL A 151 5.05 -8.65 6.18
N LEU A 152 6.29 -8.17 6.29
CA LEU A 152 7.45 -8.87 5.78
C LEU A 152 8.05 -9.75 6.89
N PRO A 153 8.53 -10.95 6.58
CA PRO A 153 9.23 -11.78 7.55
C PRO A 153 10.48 -11.07 8.08
N VAL A 154 10.77 -11.27 9.36
CA VAL A 154 11.95 -10.73 10.03
C VAL A 154 12.52 -11.75 10.99
N THR A 155 13.84 -11.80 11.14
CA THR A 155 14.51 -12.69 12.08
C THR A 155 15.66 -11.98 12.76
N ILE A 156 15.57 -11.86 14.08
CA ILE A 156 16.61 -11.29 14.92
C ILE A 156 17.40 -12.45 15.51
N PHE A 157 18.72 -12.41 15.34
CA PHE A 157 19.65 -13.36 15.94
C PHE A 157 20.44 -12.66 17.03
N GLY A 158 20.50 -13.28 18.21
CA GLY A 158 21.42 -12.89 19.25
C GLY A 158 22.36 -14.05 19.59
N ALA A 159 23.65 -13.77 19.67
CA ALA A 159 24.68 -14.79 19.98
C ALA A 159 25.16 -14.73 21.43
N ASP A 160 25.18 -13.54 22.03
CA ASP A 160 25.70 -13.28 23.37
C ASP A 160 24.79 -12.30 24.14
N ASN A 161 24.97 -12.17 25.45
CA ASN A 161 24.18 -11.24 26.25
C ASN A 161 24.20 -9.82 25.67
N GLY A 162 23.03 -9.27 25.37
CA GLY A 162 22.94 -7.97 24.70
C GLY A 162 21.58 -7.65 24.10
N ALA A 163 21.51 -6.47 23.48
CA ALA A 163 20.35 -5.99 22.74
C ALA A 163 20.63 -6.07 21.23
N TYR A 164 19.70 -6.69 20.52
CA TYR A 164 19.74 -6.89 19.08
C TYR A 164 18.55 -6.18 18.46
N HIS A 165 18.77 -5.53 17.32
CA HIS A 165 17.78 -4.64 16.71
C HIS A 165 17.49 -5.05 15.27
N ASP A 166 16.23 -4.89 14.88
CA ASP A 166 15.78 -5.00 13.49
C ASP A 166 14.47 -4.22 13.32
N PHE A 167 13.78 -4.36 12.20
CA PHE A 167 12.57 -3.61 11.89
C PHE A 167 11.45 -4.54 11.44
N LEU A 168 10.30 -4.45 12.11
CA LEU A 168 9.06 -4.97 11.58
C LEU A 168 8.60 -4.04 10.46
N SER A 169 8.59 -4.54 9.23
CA SER A 169 8.18 -3.77 8.06
C SER A 169 7.01 -4.43 7.36
N ALA A 170 6.21 -3.66 6.65
CA ALA A 170 5.17 -4.20 5.79
C ALA A 170 5.15 -3.55 4.42
N ARG A 171 4.73 -4.34 3.43
CA ARG A 171 4.39 -3.86 2.11
C ARG A 171 2.93 -3.40 2.11
N PHE A 172 2.73 -2.14 1.75
CA PHE A 172 1.43 -1.54 1.52
C PHE A 172 1.17 -1.51 0.01
N GLU A 173 -0.02 -1.93 -0.40
CA GLU A 173 -0.50 -1.91 -1.77
C GLU A 173 -1.78 -1.07 -1.81
N VAL A 174 -1.71 0.08 -2.47
CA VAL A 174 -2.83 1.01 -2.64
C VAL A 174 -3.46 0.76 -4.00
N LYS A 175 -4.75 0.45 -4.01
CA LYS A 175 -5.54 0.30 -5.24
C LYS A 175 -6.64 1.34 -5.26
N PRO A 176 -6.68 2.25 -6.25
CA PRO A 176 -7.80 3.13 -6.43
C PRO A 176 -9.06 2.30 -6.64
N ASN A 177 -10.17 2.76 -6.09
CA ASN A 177 -11.48 2.23 -6.43
C ASN A 177 -11.78 2.80 -7.81
N CYS A 178 -11.42 2.06 -8.86
CA CYS A 178 -11.68 2.46 -10.23
C CYS A 178 -13.20 2.41 -10.47
N ASP A 179 -13.92 3.43 -10.05
CA ASP A 179 -15.15 3.81 -10.72
C ASP A 179 -14.70 4.30 -12.09
N THR A 180 -14.64 3.40 -13.08
CA THR A 180 -14.50 3.82 -14.48
C THR A 180 -15.54 4.91 -14.69
N PRO A 181 -15.16 6.14 -15.07
CA PRO A 181 -16.13 7.21 -15.26
C PRO A 181 -17.12 6.71 -16.31
N VAL A 182 -18.31 6.31 -15.87
CA VAL A 182 -19.36 5.88 -16.78
C VAL A 182 -19.76 7.15 -17.49
N PRO A 183 -19.60 7.25 -18.82
CA PRO A 183 -20.03 8.44 -19.54
C PRO A 183 -21.51 8.65 -19.23
N GLU A 184 -21.84 9.82 -18.67
CA GLU A 184 -23.22 10.12 -18.34
C GLU A 184 -24.09 9.94 -19.60
N PRO A 185 -25.36 9.51 -19.46
CA PRO A 185 -26.23 9.28 -20.62
C PRO A 185 -26.28 10.48 -21.57
N ALA A 186 -26.18 11.70 -21.04
CA ALA A 186 -26.11 12.94 -21.82
C ALA A 186 -24.88 13.01 -22.74
N THR A 187 -23.72 12.53 -22.29
CA THR A 187 -22.48 12.53 -23.07
C THR A 187 -22.52 11.50 -24.20
N MET A 188 -23.14 10.34 -23.97
CA MET A 188 -23.41 9.36 -25.03
C MET A 188 -24.41 9.90 -26.06
N VAL A 189 -25.45 10.60 -25.61
CA VAL A 189 -26.43 11.23 -26.50
C VAL A 189 -25.79 12.36 -27.30
N LEU A 190 -24.93 13.18 -26.68
CA LEU A 190 -24.20 14.26 -27.37
C LEU A 190 -23.22 13.70 -28.40
N LEU A 191 -22.49 12.63 -28.08
CA LEU A 191 -21.61 11.94 -29.02
C LEU A 191 -22.40 11.34 -30.19
N GLY A 192 -23.52 10.67 -29.88
CA GLY A 192 -24.40 10.07 -30.88
C GLY A 192 -25.02 11.11 -31.81
N THR A 193 -25.56 12.19 -31.27
CA THR A 193 -26.16 13.29 -32.05
C THR A 193 -25.12 14.08 -32.83
N GLY A 194 -23.91 14.27 -32.28
CA GLY A 194 -22.79 14.89 -32.97
C GLY A 194 -22.34 14.12 -34.21
N LEU A 195 -22.23 12.79 -34.11
CA LEU A 195 -21.90 11.92 -35.25
C LEU A 195 -23.00 11.92 -36.32
N VAL A 196 -24.28 11.88 -35.92
CA VAL A 196 -25.42 11.99 -36.85
C VAL A 196 -25.42 13.33 -37.57
N GLY A 197 -25.15 14.43 -36.87
CA GLY A 197 -25.03 15.77 -37.45
C GLY A 197 -23.92 15.89 -38.49
N LEU A 198 -22.76 15.29 -38.23
CA LEU A 198 -21.64 15.22 -39.18
C LEU A 198 -22.01 14.41 -40.42
N ALA A 199 -22.63 13.24 -40.26
CA ALA A 199 -23.06 12.40 -41.38
C ALA A 199 -24.10 13.11 -42.27
N ALA A 200 -25.08 13.79 -41.66
CA ALA A 200 -26.09 14.57 -42.37
C ALA A 200 -25.47 15.71 -43.19
N LYS A 201 -24.50 16.43 -42.61
CA LYS A 201 -23.78 17.53 -43.29
C LYS A 201 -22.93 17.03 -44.46
N VAL A 202 -22.27 15.88 -44.32
CA VAL A 202 -21.53 15.23 -45.42
C VAL A 202 -22.48 14.82 -46.55
N ARG A 203 -23.66 14.27 -46.21
CA ARG A 203 -24.68 13.89 -47.20
C ARG A 203 -25.23 15.09 -47.97
N GLN A 204 -25.51 16.21 -47.30
CA GLN A 204 -25.95 17.44 -47.96
C GLN A 204 -24.92 17.95 -48.98
N ARG A 205 -23.62 17.97 -48.60
CA ARG A 205 -22.54 18.42 -49.51
C ARG A 205 -22.39 17.56 -50.76
N ARG A 206 -22.73 16.27 -50.71
CA ARG A 206 -22.71 15.39 -51.88
C ARG A 206 -23.87 15.68 -52.84
N LYS A 207 -25.06 16.00 -52.33
CA LYS A 207 -26.23 16.30 -53.18
C LYS A 207 -26.10 17.63 -53.92
N THR A 208 -25.49 18.65 -53.32
CA THR A 208 -25.30 19.97 -53.98
C THR A 208 -24.25 19.94 -55.11
N LYS A 209 -23.46 18.88 -55.23
CA LYS A 209 -22.47 18.72 -56.32
C LYS A 209 -23.02 17.99 -57.55
N THR A 210 -24.23 17.44 -57.49
CA THR A 210 -24.82 16.62 -58.58
C THR A 210 -25.94 17.34 -59.33
N SER A 211 -26.31 18.56 -58.95
CA SER A 211 -27.16 19.43 -59.78
C SER A 211 -26.29 20.22 -60.76
N VAL A 212 -26.00 19.62 -61.92
CA VAL A 212 -25.60 20.30 -63.15
C VAL A 212 -26.71 20.03 -64.16
#